data_AF-W4K4Q4-F1
#
_entry.id   AF-W4K4Q4-F1
#
_cell.length_a   1.000
_cell.length_b   1.000
_cell.length_c   1.000
_cell.angle_alpha   90.00
_cell.angle_beta   90.00
_cell.angle_gamma   90.00
#
_symmetry.space_group_name_H-M   'P 1'
#
loop_
_entity.id
_entity.type
_entity.pdbx_description
1 polymer ?
#
loop_
_entity_poly.entity_id
_entity_poly.type
_entity_poly.pdbx_seq_one_letter_code
_entity_poly.pdbx_strand_id
1 'polypeptide(L)'
;EFWSLDLYKLDPQYRYKADRCILALNGDTLELQTGDSSAKEYRSLNLVIIPLSTYFSILGSAIAPITPSIGSVISGFWAYTASLMQFALEYNWAAVHAYHADFFIAQRREMQTGNYSKWGCIDLDIQTCHLFSHNKAACPNAPAPSGTKTRKAGGAGYCIKYNTRHCTTSPCPWGHLHTCSTCGQGHPVTKHK
;
A
#
# COMPACT_ATOMS: atom_id res chain seq x y z
N GLU A 1 -5.47 -17.29 6.51
CA GLU A 1 -4.30 -16.46 6.14
C GLU A 1 -4.48 -15.08 6.78
N PHE A 2 -3.41 -14.39 7.21
CA PHE A 2 -3.52 -13.08 7.89
C PHE A 2 -3.21 -11.97 6.88
N TRP A 3 -4.21 -11.14 6.56
CA TRP A 3 -4.14 -10.15 5.48
C TRP A 3 -3.67 -8.79 6.00
N SER A 4 -3.23 -7.90 5.11
CA SER A 4 -2.91 -6.51 5.47
C SER A 4 -4.13 -5.80 6.08
N LEU A 5 -5.32 -6.09 5.56
CA LEU A 5 -6.59 -5.63 6.10
C LEU A 5 -6.88 -6.18 7.50
N ASP A 6 -6.25 -7.26 7.97
CA ASP A 6 -6.46 -7.77 9.33
C ASP A 6 -5.55 -7.08 10.36
N LEU A 7 -4.59 -6.26 9.91
CA LEU A 7 -3.60 -5.65 10.77
C LEU A 7 -4.26 -4.75 11.84
N TYR A 8 -5.38 -4.08 11.53
CA TYR A 8 -6.09 -3.22 12.49
C TYR A 8 -6.58 -3.98 13.73
N LYS A 9 -6.77 -5.31 13.65
CA LYS A 9 -7.14 -6.15 14.80
C LYS A 9 -6.04 -6.16 15.88
N LEU A 10 -4.83 -5.77 15.51
CA LEU A 10 -3.69 -5.60 16.41
C LEU A 10 -3.62 -4.20 17.03
N ASP A 11 -4.46 -3.25 16.60
CA ASP A 11 -4.53 -1.92 17.22
C ASP A 11 -5.12 -2.02 18.64
N PRO A 12 -4.40 -1.57 19.69
CA PRO A 12 -4.91 -1.55 21.05
C PRO A 12 -6.25 -0.79 21.19
N GLN A 13 -6.46 0.26 20.40
CA GLN A 13 -7.71 1.03 20.42
C GLN A 13 -8.88 0.23 19.82
N TYR A 14 -8.61 -0.64 18.85
CA TYR A 14 -9.63 -1.52 18.29
C TYR A 14 -10.02 -2.60 19.30
N ARG A 15 -9.06 -3.21 20.01
CA ARG A 15 -9.34 -4.19 21.07
C ARG A 15 -10.18 -3.58 22.18
N TYR A 16 -9.82 -2.38 22.64
CA TYR A 16 -10.57 -1.67 23.67
C TYR A 16 -12.00 -1.28 23.23
N LYS A 17 -12.22 -1.02 21.93
CA LYS A 17 -13.56 -0.73 21.38
C LYS A 17 -14.40 -2.00 21.17
N ALA A 18 -13.78 -3.10 20.73
CA ALA A 18 -14.44 -4.39 20.60
C ALA A 18 -14.94 -4.89 21.98
N ASP A 19 -14.16 -4.66 23.03
CA ASP A 19 -14.55 -4.95 24.42
C ASP A 19 -15.66 -4.00 24.94
N ARG A 20 -15.90 -2.86 24.27
CA ARG A 20 -17.01 -1.93 24.55
C ARG A 20 -18.18 -2.09 23.56
N CYS A 21 -18.45 -3.30 23.05
CA CYS A 21 -19.72 -3.57 22.38
C CYS A 21 -20.88 -3.36 23.38
N ILE A 22 -21.43 -2.15 23.39
CA ILE A 22 -22.64 -1.84 24.15
C ILE A 22 -23.80 -2.38 23.32
N LEU A 23 -24.43 -3.46 23.79
CA LEU A 23 -25.73 -3.89 23.30
C LEU A 23 -26.72 -2.77 23.62
N ALA A 24 -27.20 -2.07 22.60
CA ALA A 24 -28.21 -1.04 22.79
C ALA A 24 -29.58 -1.66 22.49
N LEU A 25 -30.49 -1.60 23.46
CA LEU A 25 -31.87 -2.03 23.29
C LEU A 25 -32.66 -0.86 22.72
N ASN A 26 -33.02 -0.95 21.44
CA ASN A 26 -33.91 -0.01 20.77
C ASN A 26 -35.31 -0.64 20.69
N GLY A 27 -36.16 -0.33 21.67
CA GLY A 27 -37.49 -0.96 21.78
C GLY A 27 -37.38 -2.43 22.21
N ASP A 28 -37.89 -3.36 21.40
CA ASP A 28 -37.82 -4.83 21.61
C ASP A 28 -36.65 -5.50 20.85
N THR A 29 -35.86 -4.73 20.10
CA THR A 29 -34.77 -5.28 19.29
C THR A 29 -33.42 -4.97 19.93
N LEU A 30 -32.65 -6.03 20.20
CA LEU A 30 -31.28 -5.93 20.67
C LEU A 30 -30.38 -5.62 19.47
N GLU A 31 -30.03 -4.34 19.30
CA GLU A 31 -29.13 -3.93 18.23
C GLU A 31 -27.69 -3.92 18.75
N LEU A 32 -26.85 -4.74 18.13
CA LEU A 32 -25.41 -4.65 18.30
C LEU A 32 -24.95 -3.36 17.62
N GLN A 33 -24.83 -2.27 18.39
CA GLN A 33 -24.16 -1.05 17.94
C GLN A 33 -22.65 -1.33 17.86
N THR A 34 -22.27 -2.13 16.86
CA THR A 34 -20.89 -2.16 16.38
C THR A 34 -20.71 -0.82 15.69
N GLY A 35 -20.29 0.19 16.45
CA GLY A 35 -20.00 1.51 15.89
C GLY A 35 -19.11 1.30 14.68
N ASP A 36 -19.67 1.62 13.52
CA ASP A 36 -19.21 1.48 12.14
C ASP A 36 -17.73 1.92 11.94
N SER A 37 -16.81 1.14 12.53
CA SER A 37 -15.39 1.48 12.72
C SER A 37 -14.46 0.50 12.04
N SER A 38 -14.94 -0.65 11.56
CA SER A 38 -14.14 -1.55 10.74
C SER A 38 -13.91 -0.99 9.32
N ALA A 39 -14.85 -0.18 8.83
CA ALA A 39 -14.79 0.46 7.52
C ALA A 39 -14.28 1.91 7.56
N LYS A 40 -13.95 2.47 8.74
CA LYS A 40 -13.11 3.67 8.82
C LYS A 40 -11.67 3.24 8.63
N GLU A 41 -11.42 2.83 7.39
CA GLU A 41 -10.18 2.85 6.63
C GLU A 41 -9.11 3.62 7.38
N TYR A 42 -7.94 3.00 7.54
CA TYR A 42 -6.69 3.67 7.91
C TYR A 42 -6.67 5.08 7.34
N ARG A 43 -7.15 6.10 8.07
CA ARG A 43 -7.34 7.47 7.54
C ARG A 43 -6.05 8.27 7.65
N SER A 44 -5.08 7.71 8.36
CA SER A 44 -3.79 8.30 8.63
C SER A 44 -2.75 7.20 8.82
N LEU A 45 -1.50 7.56 8.56
CA LEU A 45 -0.33 6.71 8.77
C LEU A 45 -0.27 6.09 10.17
N ASN A 46 -0.71 6.82 11.20
CA ASN A 46 -0.68 6.37 12.59
C ASN A 46 -1.50 5.08 12.80
N LEU A 47 -2.62 4.94 12.10
CA LEU A 47 -3.46 3.76 12.19
C LEU A 47 -2.77 2.52 11.59
N VAL A 48 -1.79 2.68 10.68
CA VAL A 48 -0.98 1.59 10.12
C VAL A 48 0.21 1.29 11.03
N ILE A 49 0.94 2.32 11.46
CA ILE A 49 2.19 2.15 12.19
C ILE A 49 1.99 1.50 13.57
N ILE A 50 0.92 1.84 14.28
CA ILE A 50 0.62 1.25 15.61
C ILE A 50 0.44 -0.27 15.52
N PRO A 51 -0.50 -0.81 14.73
CA PRO A 51 -0.67 -2.26 14.64
C PRO A 51 0.50 -2.96 13.95
N LEU A 52 1.22 -2.28 13.04
CA LEU A 52 2.46 -2.80 12.46
C LEU A 52 3.55 -2.98 13.53
N SER A 53 3.68 -2.04 14.45
CA SER A 53 4.62 -2.14 15.58
C SER A 53 4.29 -3.34 16.47
N THR A 54 3.01 -3.54 16.77
CA THR A 54 2.53 -4.73 17.50
C THR A 54 2.82 -6.01 16.76
N TYR A 55 2.57 -6.05 15.44
CA TYR A 55 2.89 -7.19 14.60
C TYR A 55 4.37 -7.57 14.68
N PHE A 56 5.29 -6.61 14.52
CA PHE A 56 6.73 -6.86 14.60
C PHE A 56 7.21 -7.25 15.99
N SER A 57 6.55 -6.76 17.04
CA SER A 57 6.86 -7.16 18.43
C SER A 57 6.50 -8.63 18.70
N ILE A 58 5.33 -9.06 18.20
CA ILE A 58 4.90 -10.47 18.26
C ILE A 58 5.82 -11.33 17.39
N LEU A 59 6.09 -10.89 16.15
CA LEU A 59 6.95 -11.61 15.22
C LEU A 59 8.35 -11.81 15.80
N GLY A 60 8.96 -10.74 16.33
CA GLY A 60 10.27 -10.79 16.97
C GLY A 60 10.29 -11.78 18.13
N SER A 61 9.28 -11.75 19.00
CA SER A 61 9.16 -12.71 20.11
C SER A 61 9.02 -14.17 19.63
N ALA A 62 8.28 -14.39 18.54
CA ALA A 62 8.05 -15.73 17.99
C ALA A 62 9.29 -16.31 17.29
N ILE A 63 10.10 -15.47 16.63
CA ILE A 63 11.27 -15.92 15.86
C ILE A 63 12.58 -15.85 16.64
N ALA A 64 12.65 -15.09 17.74
CA ALA A 64 13.85 -14.96 18.57
C ALA A 64 14.50 -16.30 18.97
N PRO A 65 13.74 -17.36 19.32
CA PRO A 65 14.34 -18.66 19.66
C PRO A 65 14.86 -19.44 18.46
N ILE A 66 14.41 -19.10 17.24
CA ILE A 66 14.56 -19.92 16.03
C ILE A 66 15.59 -19.31 15.08
N THR A 67 15.77 -17.99 15.12
CA THR A 67 16.52 -17.25 14.11
C THR A 67 17.50 -16.27 14.73
N PRO A 68 18.83 -16.42 14.47
CA PRO A 68 19.84 -15.47 14.94
C PRO A 68 19.79 -14.11 14.21
N SER A 69 19.00 -13.99 13.14
CA SER A 69 18.90 -12.77 12.32
C SER A 69 17.84 -11.77 12.81
N ILE A 70 17.43 -11.82 14.09
CA ILE A 70 16.42 -10.89 14.62
C ILE A 70 16.77 -9.42 14.43
N GLY A 71 18.07 -9.08 14.45
CA GLY A 71 18.56 -7.75 14.12
C GLY A 71 18.14 -7.28 12.72
N SER A 72 18.18 -8.17 11.72
CA SER A 72 17.75 -7.83 10.35
C SER A 72 16.24 -7.55 10.26
N VAL A 73 15.42 -8.24 11.07
CA VAL A 73 13.98 -8.02 11.14
C VAL A 73 13.67 -6.66 11.76
N ILE A 74 14.37 -6.31 12.85
CA ILE A 74 14.24 -5.02 13.52
C ILE A 74 14.70 -3.88 12.60
N SER A 75 15.87 -4.02 11.96
CA SER A 75 16.35 -3.02 10.99
C SER A 75 15.39 -2.87 9.80
N GLY A 76 14.85 -3.98 9.30
CA GLY A 76 13.86 -3.98 8.22
C GLY A 76 12.57 -3.27 8.62
N PHE A 77 12.08 -3.49 9.84
CA PHE A 77 10.92 -2.77 10.38
C PHE A 77 11.11 -1.26 10.40
N TRP A 78 12.24 -0.79 10.91
CA TRP A 78 12.52 0.65 10.99
C TRP A 78 12.69 1.28 9.60
N ALA A 79 13.41 0.60 8.70
CA ALA A 79 13.57 1.04 7.32
C ALA A 79 12.20 1.13 6.62
N TYR A 80 11.36 0.11 6.76
CA TYR A 80 10.02 0.11 6.18
C TYR A 80 9.12 1.22 6.73
N THR A 81 9.15 1.42 8.04
CA THR A 81 8.41 2.48 8.73
C THR A 81 8.84 3.86 8.24
N ALA A 82 10.14 4.09 8.09
CA ALA A 82 10.68 5.32 7.53
C ALA A 82 10.23 5.54 6.08
N SER A 83 10.23 4.50 5.24
CA SER A 83 9.72 4.59 3.86
C SER A 83 8.22 4.92 3.83
N LEU A 84 7.40 4.30 4.69
CA LEU A 84 5.97 4.64 4.78
C LEU A 84 5.74 6.09 5.24
N MET A 85 6.54 6.59 6.18
CA MET A 85 6.50 7.99 6.60
C MET A 85 6.85 8.93 5.44
N GLN A 86 7.91 8.63 4.69
CA GLN A 86 8.30 9.40 3.52
C GLN A 86 7.21 9.38 2.44
N PHE A 87 6.65 8.21 2.13
CA PHE A 87 5.59 8.09 1.14
C PHE A 87 4.32 8.83 1.57
N ALA A 88 3.99 8.82 2.86
CA ALA A 88 2.87 9.57 3.39
C ALA A 88 3.05 11.10 3.26
N LEU A 89 4.29 11.61 3.18
CA LEU A 89 4.55 13.02 2.89
C LEU A 89 4.45 13.32 1.39
N GLU A 90 4.97 12.45 0.55
CA GLU A 90 5.13 12.68 -0.90
C GLU A 90 3.89 12.32 -1.72
N TYR A 91 3.12 11.30 -1.32
CA TYR A 91 2.05 10.72 -2.13
C TYR A 91 0.70 10.75 -1.43
N ASN A 92 -0.35 10.69 -2.25
CA ASN A 92 -1.73 10.58 -1.78
C ASN A 92 -1.91 9.34 -0.90
N TRP A 93 -2.62 9.50 0.20
CA TRP A 93 -2.71 8.46 1.22
C TRP A 93 -3.32 7.14 0.69
N ALA A 94 -4.32 7.21 -0.19
CA ALA A 94 -4.90 6.02 -0.82
C ALA A 94 -3.85 5.18 -1.59
N ALA A 95 -2.92 5.83 -2.28
CA ALA A 95 -1.83 5.18 -2.99
C ALA A 95 -0.81 4.55 -2.03
N VAL A 96 -0.45 5.25 -0.95
CA VAL A 96 0.43 4.72 0.10
C VAL A 96 -0.18 3.51 0.79
N HIS A 97 -1.49 3.55 1.04
CA HIS A 97 -2.21 2.43 1.64
C HIS A 97 -2.26 1.20 0.71
N ALA A 98 -2.50 1.40 -0.60
CA ALA A 98 -2.46 0.32 -1.58
C ALA A 98 -1.06 -0.30 -1.70
N TYR A 99 -0.01 0.53 -1.73
CA TYR A 99 1.37 0.08 -1.65
C TYR A 99 1.63 -0.77 -0.39
N HIS A 100 1.20 -0.29 0.78
CA HIS A 100 1.36 -1.02 2.04
C HIS A 100 0.70 -2.39 2.00
N ALA A 101 -0.53 -2.47 1.49
CA ALA A 101 -1.29 -3.70 1.44
C ALA A 101 -0.60 -4.79 0.61
N ASP A 102 -0.15 -4.45 -0.60
CA ASP A 102 0.52 -5.39 -1.50
C ASP A 102 1.92 -5.77 -1.02
N PHE A 103 2.69 -4.78 -0.53
CA PHE A 103 4.00 -5.03 0.04
C PHE A 103 3.91 -5.97 1.25
N PHE A 104 2.96 -5.75 2.15
CA PHE A 104 2.78 -6.60 3.34
C PHE A 104 2.47 -8.06 2.96
N ILE A 105 1.63 -8.28 1.95
CA ILE A 105 1.31 -9.63 1.45
C ILE A 105 2.55 -10.29 0.85
N ALA A 106 3.31 -9.57 0.02
CA ALA A 106 4.55 -10.08 -0.58
C ALA A 106 5.56 -10.51 0.51
N GLN A 107 5.79 -9.66 1.51
CA GLN A 107 6.71 -9.97 2.60
C GLN A 107 6.25 -11.14 3.47
N ARG A 108 4.93 -11.29 3.70
CA ARG A 108 4.38 -12.45 4.41
C ARG A 108 4.69 -13.77 3.69
N ARG A 109 4.65 -13.80 2.36
CA ARG A 109 5.00 -14.99 1.56
C ARG A 109 6.49 -15.32 1.67
N GLU A 110 7.34 -14.31 1.60
CA GLU A 110 8.80 -14.50 1.79
C GLU A 110 9.12 -15.05 3.19
N MET A 111 8.46 -14.55 4.23
CA MET A 111 8.64 -15.06 5.59
C MET A 111 8.18 -16.51 5.80
N GLN A 112 7.25 -17.02 4.99
CA GLN A 112 6.91 -18.46 5.02
C GLN A 112 8.10 -19.34 4.60
N THR A 113 9.01 -18.79 3.79
CA THR A 113 10.26 -19.45 3.39
C THR A 113 11.43 -19.17 4.33
N GLY A 114 11.19 -18.44 5.42
CA GLY A 114 12.21 -18.05 6.40
C GLY A 114 13.06 -16.84 6.00
N ASN A 115 12.71 -16.15 4.91
CA ASN A 115 13.42 -14.95 4.48
C ASN A 115 12.79 -13.69 5.10
N TYR A 116 13.55 -13.00 5.97
CA TYR A 116 13.12 -11.78 6.66
C TYR A 116 13.85 -10.52 6.21
N SER A 117 14.85 -10.62 5.32
CA SER A 117 15.73 -9.49 4.99
C SER A 117 15.05 -8.42 4.13
N LYS A 118 13.98 -8.79 3.42
CA LYS A 118 13.35 -7.94 2.40
C LYS A 118 12.45 -6.84 2.96
N TRP A 119 12.15 -6.84 4.26
CA TRP A 119 11.33 -5.79 4.88
C TRP A 119 11.91 -4.40 4.74
N GLY A 120 13.24 -4.25 4.80
CA GLY A 120 13.91 -2.96 4.65
C GLY A 120 14.16 -2.52 3.21
N CYS A 121 13.78 -3.32 2.22
CA CYS A 121 13.99 -3.02 0.81
C CYS A 121 12.69 -2.50 0.19
N ILE A 122 12.76 -1.33 -0.46
CA ILE A 122 11.64 -0.83 -1.25
C ILE A 122 11.46 -1.74 -2.47
N ASP A 123 10.27 -2.30 -2.62
CA ASP A 123 9.91 -3.05 -3.82
C ASP A 123 9.55 -2.04 -4.93
N LEU A 124 10.47 -1.86 -5.88
CA LEU A 124 10.33 -0.90 -6.98
C LEU A 124 9.14 -1.24 -7.89
N ASP A 125 8.80 -2.51 -8.04
CA ASP A 125 7.65 -2.92 -8.86
C ASP A 125 6.35 -2.52 -8.18
N ILE A 126 6.21 -2.79 -6.89
CA ILE A 126 5.01 -2.41 -6.10
C ILE A 126 4.95 -0.88 -5.96
N GLN A 127 6.08 -0.22 -5.74
CA GLN A 127 6.17 1.25 -5.64
C GLN A 127 5.72 1.91 -6.94
N THR A 128 6.21 1.46 -8.09
CA THR A 128 5.82 2.05 -9.38
C THR A 128 4.38 1.77 -9.74
N CYS A 129 3.82 0.62 -9.34
CA CYS A 129 2.40 0.32 -9.57
C CYS A 129 1.46 1.24 -8.79
N HIS A 130 1.80 1.59 -7.55
CA HIS A 130 0.88 2.32 -6.66
C HIS A 130 1.20 3.80 -6.48
N LEU A 131 2.48 4.17 -6.41
CA LEU A 131 2.89 5.54 -6.05
C LEU A 131 3.15 6.41 -7.28
N PHE A 132 3.50 5.82 -8.42
CA PHE A 132 3.77 6.58 -9.64
C PHE A 132 2.55 7.40 -10.08
N SER A 133 2.74 8.69 -10.35
CA SER A 133 1.69 9.67 -10.69
C SER A 133 0.72 10.08 -9.56
N HIS A 134 0.91 9.63 -8.31
CA HIS A 134 0.06 9.99 -7.17
C HIS A 134 0.71 10.97 -6.18
N ASN A 135 1.70 11.76 -6.64
CA ASN A 135 2.37 12.78 -5.84
C ASN A 135 1.40 13.87 -5.36
N LYS A 136 1.66 14.40 -4.16
CA LYS A 136 0.85 15.44 -3.50
C LYS A 136 1.03 16.86 -4.07
N ALA A 137 1.91 17.09 -5.04
CA ALA A 137 2.05 18.42 -5.67
C ALA A 137 2.41 18.39 -7.17
N ALA A 138 1.66 19.18 -7.94
CA ALA A 138 2.23 20.39 -8.55
C ALA A 138 1.51 21.61 -7.91
N CYS A 139 2.27 22.65 -7.56
CA CYS A 139 1.89 23.79 -6.72
C CYS A 139 0.60 24.56 -7.13
N PRO A 140 -0.11 25.27 -6.20
CA PRO A 140 -1.24 26.13 -6.54
C PRO A 140 -0.90 27.48 -7.21
N ASN A 141 0.37 27.88 -7.30
CA ASN A 141 0.75 29.19 -7.83
C ASN A 141 1.65 29.06 -9.07
N ALA A 142 1.02 28.81 -10.22
CA ALA A 142 1.62 29.06 -11.52
C ALA A 142 0.58 29.79 -12.40
N PRO A 143 0.91 30.90 -13.06
CA PRO A 143 -0.03 31.58 -13.96
C PRO A 143 -0.45 30.64 -15.09
N ALA A 144 -1.75 30.52 -15.32
CA ALA A 144 -2.32 29.65 -16.33
C ALA A 144 -1.85 30.05 -17.74
N PRO A 145 -1.37 29.12 -18.58
CA PRO A 145 -1.35 29.33 -20.01
C PRO A 145 -2.78 29.17 -20.55
N SER A 146 -3.28 30.25 -21.15
CA SER A 146 -4.49 30.24 -21.96
C SER A 146 -4.30 29.30 -23.16
N GLY A 147 -5.21 28.35 -23.37
CA GLY A 147 -5.09 27.38 -24.46
C GLY A 147 -6.12 26.27 -24.40
N THR A 148 -7.34 26.59 -24.84
CA THR A 148 -8.49 25.70 -24.99
C THR A 148 -8.15 24.45 -25.81
N LYS A 149 -8.05 23.27 -25.18
CA LYS A 149 -8.43 21.98 -25.78
C LYS A 149 -9.00 21.04 -24.70
N THR A 150 -10.17 20.50 -25.01
CA THR A 150 -11.01 19.59 -24.24
C THR A 150 -10.20 18.46 -23.58
N ARG A 151 -10.17 18.45 -22.25
CA ARG A 151 -9.63 17.34 -21.44
C ARG A 151 -10.54 16.12 -21.56
N LYS A 152 -10.03 15.01 -22.11
CA LYS A 152 -10.55 13.67 -21.79
C LYS A 152 -10.05 13.28 -20.40
N ALA A 153 -10.99 12.90 -19.55
CA ALA A 153 -10.76 12.42 -18.20
C ALA A 153 -10.01 11.07 -18.16
N GLY A 154 -9.26 10.85 -17.07
CA GLY A 154 -8.82 9.52 -16.61
C GLY A 154 -7.51 9.03 -17.20
N GLY A 155 -6.38 9.48 -16.66
CA GLY A 155 -5.06 8.93 -16.99
C GLY A 155 -4.90 7.51 -16.44
N ALA A 156 -5.31 6.50 -17.22
CA ALA A 156 -4.80 5.15 -17.04
C ALA A 156 -3.31 5.17 -17.39
N GLY A 157 -2.44 4.91 -16.41
CA GLY A 157 -0.99 4.81 -16.65
C GLY A 157 -0.66 3.78 -17.75
N TYR A 158 0.47 3.97 -18.43
CA TYR A 158 0.95 3.04 -19.44
C TYR A 158 1.57 1.79 -18.80
N CYS A 159 1.50 0.64 -19.48
CA CYS A 159 2.00 -0.62 -18.98
C CYS A 159 3.54 -0.68 -19.09
N ILE A 160 4.23 -0.70 -17.96
CA ILE A 160 5.70 -0.81 -17.92
C ILE A 160 6.14 -2.19 -18.40
N LYS A 161 5.42 -3.25 -18.01
CA LYS A 161 5.69 -4.62 -18.47
C LYS A 161 5.56 -4.79 -19.98
N TYR A 162 4.69 -4.01 -20.64
CA TYR A 162 4.65 -3.95 -22.09
C TYR A 162 5.94 -3.37 -22.66
N ASN A 163 6.44 -2.26 -22.08
CA ASN A 163 7.69 -1.63 -22.50
C ASN A 163 8.92 -2.54 -22.31
N THR A 164 8.92 -3.41 -21.30
CA THR A 164 9.96 -4.41 -21.04
C THR A 164 9.70 -5.78 -21.68
N ARG A 165 8.64 -5.93 -22.50
CA ARG A 165 8.19 -7.18 -23.15
C ARG A 165 7.78 -8.32 -22.21
N HIS A 166 7.49 -8.01 -20.95
CA HIS A 166 6.94 -8.96 -19.98
C HIS A 166 5.40 -8.95 -19.91
N CYS A 167 4.72 -8.10 -20.68
CA CYS A 167 3.27 -8.14 -20.88
C CYS A 167 2.95 -8.44 -22.34
N THR A 168 2.38 -9.61 -22.61
CA THR A 168 2.01 -10.08 -23.96
C THR A 168 0.50 -10.09 -24.21
N THR A 169 -0.31 -9.91 -23.18
CA THR A 169 -1.78 -9.94 -23.24
C THR A 169 -2.35 -8.59 -23.67
N SER A 170 -3.21 -8.58 -24.69
CA SER A 170 -3.93 -7.37 -25.17
C SER A 170 -5.44 -7.65 -25.16
N PRO A 171 -6.25 -6.90 -24.37
CA PRO A 171 -5.88 -5.78 -23.50
C PRO A 171 -5.08 -6.22 -22.27
N CYS A 172 -4.34 -5.28 -21.66
CA CYS A 172 -3.56 -5.52 -20.45
C CYS A 172 -4.46 -6.07 -19.32
N PRO A 173 -4.07 -7.14 -18.61
CA PRO A 173 -4.85 -7.69 -17.49
C PRO A 173 -5.16 -6.68 -16.38
N TRP A 174 -4.32 -5.66 -16.25
CA TRP A 174 -4.43 -4.58 -15.25
C TRP A 174 -5.06 -3.30 -15.82
N GLY A 175 -5.61 -3.32 -17.03
CA GLY A 175 -6.27 -2.16 -17.64
C GLY A 175 -5.34 -1.02 -18.07
N HIS A 176 -4.02 -1.21 -18.00
CA HIS A 176 -3.04 -0.22 -18.44
C HIS A 176 -2.90 -0.16 -19.97
N LEU A 177 -2.60 1.04 -20.49
CA LEU A 177 -2.39 1.26 -21.92
C LEU A 177 -1.05 0.67 -22.37
N HIS A 178 -1.06 -0.12 -23.44
CA HIS A 178 0.16 -0.62 -24.09
C HIS A 178 0.75 0.46 -25.01
N THR A 179 1.34 1.49 -24.42
CA THR A 179 1.99 2.60 -25.13
C THR A 179 3.45 2.76 -24.70
N CYS A 180 4.26 3.28 -25.62
CA CYS A 180 5.68 3.53 -25.41
C CYS A 180 5.87 4.62 -24.35
N SER A 181 6.72 4.38 -23.36
CA SER A 181 7.05 5.37 -22.34
C SER A 181 7.81 6.59 -22.90
N THR A 182 8.50 6.44 -24.04
CA THR A 182 9.32 7.50 -24.65
C THR A 182 8.54 8.36 -25.64
N CYS A 183 7.66 7.78 -26.46
CA CYS A 183 6.98 8.50 -27.55
C CYS A 183 5.44 8.35 -27.54
N GLY A 184 4.88 7.59 -26.60
CA GLY A 184 3.43 7.38 -26.48
C GLY A 184 2.78 6.49 -27.54
N GLN A 185 3.55 5.91 -28.47
CA GLN A 185 3.03 5.10 -29.58
C GLN A 185 2.77 3.64 -29.18
N GLY A 186 1.99 2.91 -29.99
CA GLY A 186 1.62 1.49 -29.78
C GLY A 186 2.75 0.49 -30.03
N HIS A 187 3.95 0.77 -29.54
CA HIS A 187 5.08 -0.16 -29.55
C HIS A 187 5.84 -0.09 -28.21
N PRO A 188 6.56 -1.15 -27.82
CA PRO A 188 7.38 -1.10 -26.62
C PRO A 188 8.60 -0.18 -26.83
N VAL A 189 9.12 0.43 -25.75
CA VAL A 189 10.35 1.26 -25.77
C VAL A 189 11.58 0.54 -26.33
N THR A 190 11.61 -0.80 -26.25
CA THR A 190 12.68 -1.62 -26.83
C THR A 190 12.85 -1.48 -28.34
N LYS A 191 11.91 -0.84 -29.06
CA LYS A 191 12.06 -0.52 -30.48
C LYS A 191 12.86 0.76 -30.76
N HIS A 192 13.20 1.55 -29.74
CA HIS A 192 14.04 2.74 -29.87
C HIS A 192 15.53 2.47 -29.61
N LYS A 193 15.93 1.19 -29.57
CA LYS A 193 17.32 0.75 -29.47
C LYS A 193 17.88 0.40 -30.84
#